data_AF-A0A0U5BLX7-F1
#
_entry.id   AF-A0A0U5BLX7-F1
#
_cell.length_a   1.000
_cell.length_b   1.000
_cell.length_c   1.000
_cell.angle_alpha   90.00
_cell.angle_beta   90.00
_cell.angle_gamma   90.00
#
_symmetry.space_group_name_H-M   'P 1'
#
loop_
_entity.id
_entity.type
_entity.pdbx_description
1 polymer ?
#
loop_
_entity_poly.entity_id
_entity_poly.type
_entity_poly.pdbx_seq_one_letter_code
_entity_poly.pdbx_strand_id
1 'polypeptide(L)'
;MDARPTIRDRHHLLIRRSSVVSLMVATALLLGACAGVDTASSGSDSSSTGSVELGVAEACADTAVDGCTATAGDSVILPPDFERVGVTDAVAVDEGGHNAIGLTLTSDGAAVLAEVTEQVVAAGPESRLVVKIGDDVLSAVRVVEALQTDFVVVALPPSESPNDVIELIRAR
;
A
#
# COMPACT_ATOMS: atom_id res chain seq x y z
N MET A 1 -35.72 -44.05 21.21
CA MET A 1 -35.52 -43.28 19.95
C MET A 1 -34.28 -42.42 20.15
N ASP A 2 -33.14 -43.02 20.50
CA ASP A 2 -32.30 -43.87 19.65
C ASP A 2 -31.85 -43.18 18.37
N ALA A 3 -30.61 -42.67 18.41
CA ALA A 3 -29.48 -43.13 17.58
C ALA A 3 -28.47 -42.00 17.34
N ARG A 4 -27.33 -42.08 18.04
CA ARG A 4 -26.00 -41.72 17.49
C ARG A 4 -25.62 -42.77 16.42
N PRO A 5 -24.45 -42.69 15.74
CA PRO A 5 -23.63 -41.57 15.24
C PRO A 5 -23.20 -41.80 13.76
N THR A 6 -22.44 -40.89 13.14
CA THR A 6 -21.42 -41.31 12.14
C THR A 6 -20.18 -40.43 12.17
N ILE A 7 -19.11 -41.05 12.65
CA ILE A 7 -17.70 -40.72 12.47
C ILE A 7 -17.29 -41.17 11.05
N ARG A 8 -16.56 -40.33 10.33
CA ARG A 8 -15.73 -40.69 9.16
C ARG A 8 -14.60 -39.66 9.10
N ASP A 9 -13.50 -39.85 9.80
CA ASP A 9 -12.39 -40.78 9.58
C ASP A 9 -11.56 -40.48 8.31
N ARG A 10 -10.34 -39.98 8.58
CA ARG A 10 -9.04 -40.11 7.89
C ARG A 10 -8.91 -39.82 6.41
N HIS A 11 -8.11 -38.78 6.11
CA HIS A 11 -6.87 -38.88 5.33
C HIS A 11 -5.87 -37.84 5.88
N HIS A 12 -4.94 -38.21 6.76
CA HIS A 12 -3.54 -38.48 6.43
C HIS A 12 -3.00 -37.62 5.28
N LEU A 13 -2.40 -36.47 5.63
CA LEU A 13 -1.28 -35.92 4.85
C LEU A 13 -0.04 -35.88 5.75
N LEU A 14 0.54 -37.06 5.95
CA LEU A 14 1.95 -37.21 6.31
C LEU A 14 2.75 -36.92 5.04
N ILE A 15 3.42 -35.77 4.96
CA ILE A 15 4.50 -35.59 3.96
C ILE A 15 5.80 -35.28 4.70
N ARG A 16 6.52 -36.39 4.90
CA ARG A 16 7.97 -36.59 4.80
C ARG A 16 8.89 -35.66 5.60
N ARG A 17 9.29 -36.17 6.76
CA ARG A 17 10.70 -36.14 7.20
C ARG A 17 11.55 -36.97 6.24
N SER A 18 12.63 -36.39 5.71
CA SER A 18 13.86 -37.03 5.19
C SER A 18 14.71 -35.93 4.55
N SER A 19 16.04 -35.82 4.67
CA SER A 19 17.07 -36.43 5.50
C SER A 19 18.40 -35.93 4.90
N VAL A 20 19.41 -35.70 5.75
CA VAL A 20 20.86 -35.92 5.44
C VAL A 20 21.49 -34.85 4.50
N VAL A 21 22.25 -33.89 5.05
CA VAL A 21 23.72 -33.92 5.24
C VAL A 21 24.52 -34.02 3.94
N SER A 22 25.48 -33.09 3.79
CA SER A 22 26.65 -33.05 2.88
C SER A 22 26.62 -31.87 1.92
N LEU A 23 27.71 -31.18 1.60
CA LEU A 23 29.09 -31.18 2.08
C LEU A 23 29.72 -29.95 1.39
N MET A 24 30.67 -29.31 2.09
CA MET A 24 31.60 -28.30 1.60
C MET A 24 31.99 -28.41 0.11
N VAL A 25 31.96 -27.27 -0.60
CA VAL A 25 33.05 -26.90 -1.51
C VAL A 25 33.44 -25.46 -1.20
N ALA A 26 34.55 -25.32 -0.47
CA ALA A 26 35.30 -24.08 -0.36
C ALA A 26 36.11 -23.90 -1.64
N THR A 27 35.73 -22.94 -2.47
CA THR A 27 36.59 -22.46 -3.57
C THR A 27 37.11 -21.08 -3.19
N ALA A 28 38.33 -21.07 -2.65
CA ALA A 28 39.13 -19.88 -2.51
C ALA A 28 39.65 -19.47 -3.90
N LEU A 29 39.21 -18.30 -4.39
CA LEU A 29 39.90 -17.55 -5.43
C LEU A 29 40.19 -16.15 -4.89
N LEU A 30 41.42 -16.00 -4.42
CA LEU A 30 42.07 -14.72 -4.17
C LEU A 30 42.67 -14.22 -5.49
N LEU A 31 42.48 -12.92 -5.75
CA LEU A 31 43.40 -11.94 -6.38
C LEU A 31 42.68 -11.04 -7.41
N GLY A 32 42.51 -9.75 -7.08
CA GLY A 32 42.25 -8.70 -8.06
C GLY A 32 41.46 -7.50 -7.51
N ALA A 33 42.16 -6.42 -7.19
CA ALA A 33 41.69 -5.21 -6.52
C ALA A 33 40.69 -4.34 -7.32
N CYS A 34 39.68 -3.79 -6.63
CA CYS A 34 39.45 -2.34 -6.49
C CYS A 34 38.31 -2.07 -5.48
N ALA A 35 38.47 -1.02 -4.69
CA ALA A 35 37.59 -0.62 -3.60
C ALA A 35 36.17 -0.30 -4.07
N GLY A 36 35.18 -0.72 -3.28
CA GLY A 36 33.76 -0.46 -3.51
C GLY A 36 32.92 -1.52 -2.80
N VAL A 37 32.95 -1.50 -1.46
CA VAL A 37 32.03 -2.29 -0.64
C VAL A 37 30.70 -1.56 -0.63
N ASP A 38 29.72 -2.09 -1.34
CA ASP A 38 28.32 -1.87 -1.00
C ASP A 38 27.66 -3.25 -0.93
N THR A 39 27.74 -3.79 0.28
CA THR A 39 26.81 -4.81 0.76
C THR A 39 25.41 -4.19 0.72
N ALA A 40 24.73 -4.31 -0.41
CA ALA A 40 23.29 -4.30 -0.40
C ALA A 40 22.85 -5.66 0.14
N SER A 41 22.69 -5.72 1.46
CA SER A 41 21.79 -6.68 2.06
C SER A 41 20.47 -6.60 1.29
N SER A 42 20.06 -7.70 0.64
CA SER A 42 18.66 -7.93 0.30
C SER A 42 17.89 -8.05 1.63
N GLY A 43 17.67 -6.91 2.26
CA GLY A 43 16.85 -6.76 3.45
C GLY A 43 15.42 -6.64 2.97
N SER A 44 14.67 -7.71 3.17
CA SER A 44 13.22 -7.81 2.98
C SER A 44 12.73 -7.17 1.69
N ASP A 45 12.71 -7.94 0.61
CA ASP A 45 11.76 -7.70 -0.47
C ASP A 45 10.35 -7.83 0.15
N SER A 46 9.85 -6.74 0.73
CA SER A 46 8.42 -6.47 0.78
C SER A 46 8.01 -6.45 -0.67
N SER A 47 7.61 -7.61 -1.22
CA SER A 47 7.32 -7.78 -2.63
C SER A 47 6.12 -6.92 -3.01
N SER A 48 6.36 -5.63 -3.25
CA SER A 48 5.33 -4.69 -3.65
C SER A 48 4.91 -5.07 -5.05
N THR A 49 3.60 -5.23 -5.23
CA THR A 49 3.00 -5.45 -6.55
C THR A 49 2.66 -4.14 -7.24
N GLY A 50 2.86 -3.00 -6.56
CA GLY A 50 2.59 -1.67 -7.08
C GLY A 50 2.91 -0.58 -6.06
N SER A 51 2.56 0.67 -6.39
CA SER A 51 2.67 1.80 -5.47
C SER A 51 1.60 2.86 -5.68
N VAL A 52 1.34 3.63 -4.62
CA VAL A 52 0.57 4.89 -4.64
C VAL A 52 1.41 6.01 -4.04
N GLU A 53 0.96 7.24 -4.14
CA GLU A 53 1.66 8.40 -3.59
C GLU A 53 0.73 9.16 -2.62
N LEU A 54 1.26 9.57 -1.47
CA LEU A 54 0.52 10.30 -0.43
C LEU A 54 1.10 11.70 -0.24
N GLY A 55 0.26 12.66 0.15
CA GLY A 55 0.70 14.01 0.45
C GLY A 55 -0.20 14.72 1.45
N VAL A 56 0.28 15.86 1.94
CA VAL A 56 -0.48 16.77 2.81
C VAL A 56 -0.87 17.98 1.97
N ALA A 57 -2.17 18.21 1.81
CA ALA A 57 -2.70 19.33 1.04
C ALA A 57 -3.59 20.24 1.88
N GLU A 58 -3.72 21.50 1.50
CA GLU A 58 -4.68 22.43 2.10
C GLU A 58 -6.01 22.35 1.34
N ALA A 59 -7.12 22.28 2.07
CA ALA A 59 -8.45 22.33 1.49
C ALA A 59 -8.75 23.73 0.92
N CYS A 60 -9.44 23.78 -0.21
CA CYS A 60 -9.93 25.00 -0.82
C CYS A 60 -11.44 24.91 -1.07
N ALA A 61 -12.18 25.93 -0.67
CA ALA A 61 -13.65 25.95 -0.80
C ALA A 61 -14.11 26.48 -2.17
N ASP A 62 -13.26 27.25 -2.85
CA ASP A 62 -13.58 27.86 -4.13
C ASP A 62 -12.66 27.31 -5.21
N THR A 63 -13.23 26.50 -6.12
CA THR A 63 -12.50 25.94 -7.26
C THR A 63 -12.12 27.00 -8.30
N ALA A 64 -12.59 28.24 -8.15
CA ALA A 64 -12.10 29.37 -8.93
C ALA A 64 -10.75 29.90 -8.42
N VAL A 65 -10.26 29.43 -7.27
CA VAL A 65 -8.88 29.66 -6.85
C VAL A 65 -7.94 28.90 -7.78
N ASP A 66 -6.99 29.62 -8.37
CA ASP A 66 -5.97 29.02 -9.23
C ASP A 66 -5.24 27.90 -8.48
N GLY A 67 -5.25 26.69 -9.06
CA GLY A 67 -4.61 25.51 -8.47
C GLY A 67 -5.50 24.68 -7.52
N CYS A 68 -6.75 25.07 -7.30
CA CYS A 68 -7.71 24.26 -6.54
C CYS A 68 -8.24 23.10 -7.39
N THR A 69 -7.91 21.87 -7.00
CA THR A 69 -8.24 20.63 -7.73
C THR A 69 -9.35 19.88 -7.02
N ALA A 70 -10.41 19.52 -7.74
CA ALA A 70 -11.49 18.68 -7.22
C ALA A 70 -11.06 17.21 -7.16
N THR A 71 -11.40 16.53 -6.07
CA THR A 71 -11.06 15.11 -5.84
C THR A 71 -12.27 14.36 -5.29
N ALA A 72 -12.15 13.04 -5.07
CA ALA A 72 -13.08 12.34 -4.19
C ALA A 72 -12.86 12.78 -2.73
N GLY A 73 -13.82 13.52 -2.20
CA GLY A 73 -13.73 14.18 -0.89
C GLY A 73 -13.73 15.69 -1.07
N ASP A 74 -12.68 16.36 -0.60
CA ASP A 74 -12.57 17.81 -0.66
C ASP A 74 -11.75 18.30 -1.86
N SER A 75 -11.96 19.55 -2.26
CA SER A 75 -11.07 20.22 -3.20
C SER A 75 -9.82 20.72 -2.48
N VAL A 76 -8.66 20.63 -3.12
CA VAL A 76 -7.36 20.91 -2.48
C VAL A 76 -6.40 21.67 -3.39
N ILE A 77 -5.48 22.41 -2.77
CA ILE A 77 -4.28 22.93 -3.42
C ILE A 77 -3.19 21.86 -3.30
N LEU A 78 -2.72 21.34 -4.44
CA LEU A 78 -1.82 20.20 -4.46
C LEU A 78 -0.43 20.55 -3.89
N PRO A 79 0.17 19.67 -3.07
CA PRO A 79 1.54 19.83 -2.63
C PRO A 79 2.51 19.63 -3.81
N PRO A 80 3.73 20.20 -3.73
CA PRO A 80 4.74 20.03 -4.77
C PRO A 80 5.31 18.61 -4.80
N ASP A 81 5.28 17.91 -3.67
CA ASP A 81 5.92 16.61 -3.46
C ASP A 81 4.94 15.62 -2.84
N PHE A 82 5.14 14.34 -3.15
CA PHE A 82 4.38 13.23 -2.62
C PHE A 82 5.33 12.10 -2.17
N GLU A 83 4.93 11.41 -1.11
CA GLU A 83 5.63 10.25 -0.56
C GLU A 83 5.13 8.96 -1.18
N ARG A 84 6.04 8.11 -1.67
CA ARG A 84 5.66 6.83 -2.27
C ARG A 84 5.32 5.80 -1.20
N VAL A 85 4.20 5.12 -1.39
CA VAL A 85 3.69 4.06 -0.53
C VAL A 85 3.62 2.76 -1.31
N GLY A 86 4.32 1.73 -0.81
CA GLY A 86 4.31 0.40 -1.40
C GLY A 86 2.99 -0.33 -1.15
N VAL A 87 2.48 -1.00 -2.18
CA VAL A 87 1.23 -1.77 -2.16
C VAL A 87 1.53 -3.24 -2.44
N THR A 88 0.99 -4.13 -1.62
CA THR A 88 1.07 -5.59 -1.76
C THR A 88 -0.14 -6.16 -2.50
N ASP A 89 -1.32 -5.55 -2.36
CA ASP A 89 -2.54 -5.93 -3.07
C ASP A 89 -3.50 -4.74 -3.24
N ALA A 90 -4.27 -4.76 -4.32
CA ALA A 90 -5.30 -3.76 -4.60
C ALA A 90 -6.55 -4.45 -5.18
N VAL A 91 -7.70 -4.16 -4.58
CA VAL A 91 -8.98 -4.78 -4.91
C VAL A 91 -10.08 -3.75 -5.06
N ALA A 92 -11.00 -3.97 -5.99
CA ALA A 92 -12.18 -3.12 -6.12
C ALA A 92 -13.12 -3.40 -4.95
N VAL A 93 -13.63 -2.34 -4.32
CA VAL A 93 -14.61 -2.43 -3.23
C VAL A 93 -15.79 -1.51 -3.52
N ASP A 94 -16.96 -1.91 -3.05
CA ASP A 94 -18.14 -1.03 -3.03
C ASP A 94 -18.20 -0.36 -1.65
N GLU A 95 -18.13 0.96 -1.63
CA GLU A 95 -18.28 1.74 -0.41
C GLU A 95 -19.55 2.59 -0.51
N GLY A 96 -20.67 2.03 -0.04
CA GLY A 96 -21.95 2.76 -0.01
C GLY A 96 -22.49 3.13 -1.39
N GLY A 97 -22.22 2.31 -2.41
CA GLY A 97 -22.60 2.59 -3.81
C GLY A 97 -21.68 3.57 -4.53
N HIS A 98 -20.51 3.89 -3.96
CA HIS A 98 -19.47 4.68 -4.61
C HIS A 98 -18.30 3.79 -5.05
N ASN A 99 -17.65 4.19 -6.15
CA ASN A 99 -16.44 3.52 -6.65
C ASN A 99 -15.32 3.71 -5.62
N ALA A 100 -14.70 2.62 -5.20
CA ALA A 100 -13.58 2.65 -4.27
C ALA A 100 -12.63 1.47 -4.53
N ILE A 101 -11.42 1.58 -3.98
CA ILE A 101 -10.43 0.51 -3.97
C ILE A 101 -9.95 0.27 -2.55
N GLY A 102 -9.77 -0.98 -2.18
CA GLY A 102 -9.05 -1.39 -0.98
C GLY A 102 -7.59 -1.63 -1.32
N LEU A 103 -6.67 -1.06 -0.54
CA LEU A 103 -5.23 -1.21 -0.67
C LEU A 103 -4.68 -1.92 0.54
N THR A 104 -3.96 -3.03 0.31
CA THR A 104 -3.09 -3.65 1.32
C THR A 104 -1.67 -3.13 1.11
N LEU A 105 -1.15 -2.39 2.07
CA LEU A 105 0.17 -1.76 2.00
C LEU A 105 1.29 -2.75 2.34
N THR A 106 2.51 -2.45 1.93
CA THR A 106 3.69 -3.10 2.52
C THR A 106 3.92 -2.59 3.94
N SER A 107 4.75 -3.27 4.74
CA SER A 107 5.12 -2.77 6.08
C SER A 107 5.73 -1.37 6.02
N ASP A 108 6.59 -1.09 5.04
CA ASP A 108 7.19 0.23 4.84
C ASP A 108 6.14 1.25 4.38
N GLY A 109 5.22 0.83 3.49
CA GLY A 109 4.10 1.67 3.06
C GLY A 109 3.17 2.06 4.20
N ALA A 110 2.88 1.14 5.11
CA ALA A 110 2.09 1.42 6.32
C ALA A 110 2.80 2.39 7.27
N ALA A 111 4.14 2.32 7.36
CA ALA A 111 4.92 3.29 8.13
C ALA A 111 4.86 4.69 7.53
N VAL A 112 4.94 4.81 6.20
CA VAL A 112 4.75 6.09 5.49
C VAL A 112 3.33 6.63 5.68
N LEU A 113 2.30 5.78 5.59
CA LEU A 113 0.92 6.18 5.86
C LEU A 113 0.79 6.78 7.28
N ALA A 114 1.33 6.11 8.29
CA ALA A 114 1.31 6.58 9.67
C ALA A 114 1.97 7.95 9.81
N GLU A 115 3.16 8.13 9.22
CA GLU A 115 3.89 9.39 9.27
C GLU A 115 3.15 10.53 8.55
N VAL A 116 2.68 10.30 7.32
CA VAL A 116 1.97 11.34 6.55
C VAL A 116 0.66 11.71 7.24
N THR A 117 -0.07 10.75 7.80
CA THR A 117 -1.31 11.04 8.53
C THR A 117 -1.08 11.78 9.85
N GLU A 118 0.02 11.51 10.55
CA GLU A 118 0.47 12.34 11.69
C GLU A 118 0.75 13.79 11.25
N GLN A 119 1.41 13.98 10.10
CA GLN A 119 1.64 15.32 9.54
C GLN A 119 0.34 16.05 9.19
N VAL A 120 -0.65 15.37 8.59
CA VAL A 120 -1.98 15.95 8.30
C VAL A 120 -2.65 16.43 9.59
N VAL A 121 -2.64 15.59 10.64
CA VAL A 121 -3.25 15.93 11.94
C VAL A 121 -2.52 17.12 12.58
N ALA A 122 -1.19 17.14 12.53
CA ALA A 122 -0.37 18.23 13.07
C ALA A 122 -0.57 19.56 12.32
N ALA A 123 -0.80 19.51 11.00
CA ALA A 123 -1.04 20.67 10.17
C ALA A 123 -2.44 21.30 10.41
N GLY A 124 -3.39 20.51 10.91
CA GLY A 124 -4.64 21.01 11.47
C GLY A 124 -5.89 20.74 10.62
N PRO A 125 -7.03 21.34 10.98
CA PRO A 125 -8.32 20.94 10.43
C PRO A 125 -8.53 21.30 8.95
N GLU A 126 -7.75 22.21 8.37
CA GLU A 126 -7.88 22.51 6.94
C GLU A 126 -6.98 21.63 6.07
N SER A 127 -6.17 20.76 6.68
CA SER A 127 -5.30 19.84 5.96
C SER A 127 -6.03 18.56 5.56
N ARG A 128 -5.64 18.01 4.41
CA ARG A 128 -6.15 16.76 3.84
C ARG A 128 -5.00 15.83 3.53
N LEU A 129 -5.24 14.54 3.78
CA LEU A 129 -4.45 13.49 3.17
C LEU A 129 -4.89 13.40 1.71
N VAL A 130 -3.97 13.63 0.78
CA VAL A 130 -4.21 13.40 -0.64
C VAL A 130 -3.61 12.06 -1.07
N VAL A 131 -4.37 11.34 -1.89
CA VAL A 131 -3.93 10.08 -2.51
C VAL A 131 -3.82 10.31 -4.01
N LYS A 132 -2.61 10.10 -4.52
CA LYS A 132 -2.27 10.18 -5.94
C LYS A 132 -1.93 8.79 -6.47
N ILE A 133 -2.48 8.46 -7.62
CA ILE A 133 -2.23 7.19 -8.30
C ILE A 133 -1.86 7.51 -9.74
N GLY A 134 -0.62 7.16 -10.10
CA GLY A 134 -0.05 7.61 -11.35
C GLY A 134 0.15 9.12 -11.37
N ASP A 135 -0.49 9.81 -12.32
CA ASP A 135 -0.37 11.27 -12.46
C ASP A 135 -1.60 12.00 -11.89
N ASP A 136 -2.61 11.27 -11.44
CA ASP A 136 -3.91 11.80 -11.01
C ASP A 136 -4.08 11.75 -9.50
N VAL A 137 -4.55 12.86 -8.91
CA VAL A 137 -4.93 12.95 -7.51
C VAL A 137 -6.40 12.56 -7.39
N LEU A 138 -6.66 11.38 -6.84
CA LEU A 138 -7.98 10.77 -6.88
C LEU A 138 -8.82 11.11 -5.65
N SER A 139 -8.18 11.26 -4.48
CA SER A 139 -8.89 11.49 -3.23
C SER A 139 -8.17 12.49 -2.33
N ALA A 140 -8.95 13.29 -1.60
CA ALA A 140 -8.49 14.17 -0.54
C ALA A 140 -9.41 14.07 0.67
N VAL A 141 -8.92 13.48 1.76
CA VAL A 141 -9.74 13.17 2.94
C VAL A 141 -9.21 13.83 4.20
N ARG A 142 -10.13 14.16 5.09
CA ARG A 142 -9.80 14.59 6.45
C ARG A 142 -9.35 13.38 7.25
N VAL A 143 -8.23 13.55 7.96
CA VAL A 143 -7.71 12.56 8.90
C VAL A 143 -7.73 13.18 10.30
N VAL A 144 -8.33 12.50 11.26
CA VAL A 144 -8.50 13.01 12.63
C VAL A 144 -7.46 12.46 13.61
N GLU A 145 -6.81 11.36 13.26
CA GLU A 145 -5.71 10.73 14.00
C GLU A 145 -4.78 9.98 13.04
N ALA A 146 -3.52 9.79 13.44
CA ALA A 146 -2.56 9.03 12.65
C ALA A 146 -3.05 7.58 12.45
N LEU A 147 -2.99 7.10 11.20
CA LEU A 147 -3.50 5.78 10.84
C LEU A 147 -2.44 4.71 11.05
N GLN A 148 -2.66 3.88 12.07
CA GLN A 148 -1.82 2.71 12.36
C GLN A 148 -2.40 1.44 11.73
N THR A 149 -2.46 1.39 10.40
CA THR A 149 -3.03 0.27 9.64
C THR A 149 -2.26 0.00 8.36
N ASP A 150 -2.31 -1.25 7.90
CA ASP A 150 -1.79 -1.71 6.61
C ASP A 150 -2.90 -1.82 5.54
N PHE A 151 -4.16 -1.53 5.88
CA PHE A 151 -5.27 -1.57 4.94
C PHE A 151 -6.02 -0.25 4.92
N VAL A 152 -6.20 0.32 3.73
CA VAL A 152 -6.98 1.56 3.52
C VAL A 152 -7.96 1.40 2.39
N VAL A 153 -9.10 2.09 2.50
CA VAL A 153 -10.06 2.24 1.41
C VAL A 153 -9.93 3.65 0.85
N VAL A 154 -9.76 3.73 -0.47
CA VAL A 154 -9.64 4.99 -1.21
C VAL A 154 -10.89 5.15 -2.06
N ALA A 155 -11.70 6.14 -1.71
CA ALA A 155 -12.83 6.55 -2.54
C ALA A 155 -12.31 7.13 -3.86
N LEU A 156 -12.99 6.83 -4.95
CA LEU A 156 -12.64 7.29 -6.28
C LEU A 156 -13.68 8.29 -6.80
N PRO A 157 -13.27 9.25 -7.65
CA PRO A 157 -14.22 10.10 -8.36
C PRO A 157 -15.20 9.25 -9.18
N PRO A 158 -16.45 9.69 -9.39
CA PRO A 158 -17.45 8.89 -10.11
C PRO A 158 -17.07 8.55 -11.57
N SER A 159 -16.17 9.32 -12.16
CA SER A 159 -15.62 9.09 -13.50
C SER A 159 -14.61 7.95 -13.55
N GLU A 160 -14.02 7.59 -12.41
CA GLU A 160 -12.95 6.60 -12.34
C GLU A 160 -13.48 5.19 -12.19
N SER A 161 -12.85 4.25 -12.91
CA SER A 161 -13.10 2.82 -12.81
C SER A 161 -12.14 2.19 -11.80
N PRO A 162 -12.63 1.50 -10.75
CA PRO A 162 -11.77 0.82 -9.79
C PRO A 162 -10.75 -0.13 -10.44
N ASN A 163 -11.15 -0.86 -11.48
CA ASN A 163 -10.27 -1.81 -12.16
C ASN A 163 -9.15 -1.10 -12.93
N ASP A 164 -9.45 0.03 -13.57
CA ASP A 164 -8.45 0.77 -14.33
C ASP A 164 -7.41 1.39 -13.38
N VAL A 165 -7.87 1.90 -12.23
CA VAL A 165 -6.99 2.41 -11.17
C VAL A 165 -6.11 1.29 -10.57
N ILE A 166 -6.66 0.09 -10.37
CA ILE A 166 -5.88 -1.06 -9.88
C ILE A 166 -4.77 -1.46 -10.86
N GLU A 167 -5.06 -1.47 -12.16
CA GLU A 167 -4.04 -1.75 -13.18
C GLU A 167 -2.97 -0.65 -13.21
N LEU A 168 -3.34 0.62 -12.99
CA LEU A 168 -2.37 1.70 -12.84
C LEU A 168 -1.46 1.50 -11.62
N ILE A 169 -2.00 1.07 -10.47
CA ILE A 169 -1.17 0.76 -9.28
C ILE A 169 -0.16 -0.34 -9.60
N ARG A 170 -0.60 -1.42 -10.26
CA ARG A 170 0.24 -2.57 -10.59
C ARG A 170 1.35 -2.27 -11.60
N ALA A 171 1.17 -1.22 -12.39
CA ALA A 171 2.16 -0.79 -13.37
C ALA A 171 3.28 0.09 -12.78
N ARG A 172 3.22 0.41 -11.48
CA ARG A 172 4.12 1.33 -10.80
C ARG A 172 5.14 0.64 -9.90
#